data_AF-A0A426X2G3-F1
#
_entry.id   AF-A0A426X2G3-F1
#
_cell.length_a   1.000
_cell.length_b   1.000
_cell.length_c   1.000
_cell.angle_alpha   90.00
_cell.angle_beta   90.00
_cell.angle_gamma   90.00
#
_symmetry.space_group_name_H-M   'P 1'
#
loop_
_entity.id
_entity.type
_entity.pdbx_description
1 polymer ?
#
loop_
_entity_poly.entity_id
_entity_poly.type
_entity_poly.pdbx_seq_one_letter_code
_entity_poly.pdbx_strand_id
1 'polypeptide(L)'
;GSARRLIKAALQEAAKKREMRYSDLKKIDRGVRRHFHDDITVIVVFLDSNLVSRTSSQRGPTLSVRGGGFNPAPNSLAPEPHAS
;
A
#
# COMPACT_ATOMS: atom_id res chain seq x y z
N GLY A 1 -8.50 -8.18 4.05
CA GLY A 1 -7.07 -8.36 4.37
C GLY A 1 -6.24 -7.23 3.79
N SER A 2 -5.10 -6.89 4.41
CA SER A 2 -4.27 -5.73 4.06
C SER A 2 -3.71 -5.80 2.64
N ALA A 3 -3.24 -6.96 2.19
CA ALA A 3 -2.77 -7.15 0.81
C ALA A 3 -3.84 -6.79 -0.24
N ARG A 4 -5.10 -7.20 -0.03
CA ARG A 4 -6.23 -6.88 -0.93
C ARG A 4 -6.53 -5.37 -0.98
N ARG A 5 -6.31 -4.64 0.11
CA ARG A 5 -6.50 -3.18 0.15
C ARG A 5 -5.36 -2.46 -0.58
N LEU A 6 -4.12 -2.89 -0.35
CA LEU A 6 -2.93 -2.34 -1.00
C LEU A 6 -2.97 -2.56 -2.52
N ILE A 7 -3.32 -3.77 -2.98
CA ILE A 7 -3.39 -4.04 -4.42
C ILE A 7 -4.50 -3.21 -5.08
N LYS A 8 -5.64 -3.00 -4.41
CA LYS A 8 -6.72 -2.15 -4.91
C LYS A 8 -6.25 -0.70 -5.05
N ALA A 9 -5.59 -0.16 -4.03
CA ALA A 9 -5.07 1.21 -4.06
C ALA A 9 -4.00 1.38 -5.16
N ALA A 10 -3.05 0.45 -5.27
CA ALA A 10 -2.02 0.48 -6.31
C ALA A 10 -2.62 0.45 -7.72
N LEU A 11 -3.63 -0.40 -7.95
CA LEU A 11 -4.35 -0.46 -9.23
C LEU A 11 -5.15 0.83 -9.51
N GLN A 12 -5.75 1.45 -8.49
CA GLN A 12 -6.45 2.73 -8.66
C GLN A 12 -5.48 3.85 -9.06
N GLU A 13 -4.31 3.93 -8.44
CA GLU A 13 -3.29 4.93 -8.81
C GLU A 13 -2.69 4.68 -10.20
N ALA A 14 -2.42 3.43 -10.56
CA ALA A 14 -1.97 3.07 -11.89
C ALA A 14 -3.01 3.46 -12.96
N ALA A 15 -4.30 3.20 -12.67
CA ALA A 15 -5.39 3.57 -13.57
C ALA A 15 -5.49 5.10 -13.74
N LYS A 16 -5.39 5.87 -12.65
CA LYS A 16 -5.42 7.33 -12.67
C LYS A 16 -4.28 7.93 -13.51
N LYS A 17 -3.04 7.45 -13.33
CA LYS A 17 -1.87 7.92 -14.09
C LYS A 17 -1.95 7.67 -15.59
N ARG A 18 -2.79 6.72 -15.99
CA ARG A 18 -3.01 6.32 -17.39
C ARG A 18 -4.39 6.75 -17.90
N GLU A 19 -5.09 7.61 -17.15
CA GLU A 19 -6.42 8.12 -17.49
C GLU A 19 -7.45 7.03 -17.85
N MET A 20 -7.39 5.90 -17.16
CA MET A 20 -8.28 4.76 -17.39
C MET A 20 -9.07 4.40 -16.14
N ARG A 21 -10.12 3.58 -16.31
CA ARG A 21 -10.90 3.10 -15.17
C ARG A 21 -10.21 1.90 -14.53
N TYR A 22 -10.35 1.79 -13.22
CA TYR A 22 -9.94 0.59 -12.47
C TYR A 22 -10.52 -0.71 -13.07
N SER A 23 -11.76 -0.67 -13.57
CA SER A 23 -12.42 -1.81 -14.23
C SER A 23 -11.69 -2.26 -15.48
N ASP A 24 -11.10 -1.31 -16.20
CA ASP A 24 -10.43 -1.56 -17.48
C ASP A 24 -9.07 -2.18 -17.18
N LEU A 25 -8.31 -1.61 -16.24
CA LEU A 25 -7.05 -2.15 -15.73
C LEU A 25 -7.17 -3.58 -15.18
N LYS A 26 -8.33 -3.91 -14.59
CA LYS A 26 -8.62 -5.25 -14.04
C LYS A 26 -8.85 -6.31 -15.12
N LYS A 27 -9.28 -5.91 -16.32
CA LYS A 27 -9.61 -6.79 -17.45
C LYS A 27 -8.47 -6.95 -18.45
N ILE A 28 -7.35 -6.27 -18.25
CA ILE A 28 -6.24 -6.32 -19.21
C ILE A 28 -5.53 -7.67 -19.12
N ASP A 29 -5.40 -8.32 -20.27
CA ASP A 29 -4.70 -9.59 -20.39
C ASP A 29 -3.21 -9.50 -20.02
N ARG A 30 -2.68 -10.65 -19.60
CA ARG A 30 -1.30 -10.84 -19.17
C ARG A 30 -0.36 -10.67 -20.38
N GLY A 31 0.15 -9.45 -20.57
CA GLY A 31 1.00 -9.07 -21.72
C GLY A 31 0.68 -7.67 -22.21
N VAL A 32 -0.61 -7.35 -22.34
CA VAL A 32 -1.08 -5.99 -22.68
C VAL A 32 -0.90 -5.04 -21.49
N ARG A 33 -1.00 -5.56 -20.25
CA ARG A 33 -0.79 -4.80 -19.00
C ARG A 33 0.50 -3.98 -18.96
N ARG A 34 1.59 -4.44 -19.60
CA ARG A 34 2.88 -3.75 -19.64
C ARG A 34 2.86 -2.39 -20.34
N HIS A 35 1.89 -2.14 -21.21
CA HIS A 35 1.68 -0.82 -21.82
C HIS A 35 1.13 0.21 -20.82
N PHE A 36 0.57 -0.27 -19.71
CA PHE A 36 -0.05 0.55 -18.68
C PHE A 36 0.79 0.55 -17.39
N HIS A 37 1.33 -0.62 -17.01
CA HIS A 37 2.24 -0.84 -15.87
C HIS A 37 3.11 -2.11 -16.05
N ASP A 38 4.42 -2.04 -15.76
CA ASP A 38 5.36 -3.18 -15.94
C ASP A 38 4.95 -4.43 -15.16
N ASP A 39 4.64 -4.31 -13.87
CA ASP A 39 3.97 -5.29 -13.01
C ASP A 39 3.64 -4.63 -11.65
N ILE A 40 2.61 -5.11 -10.93
CA ILE A 40 2.28 -4.63 -9.57
C ILE A 40 2.30 -5.83 -8.63
N THR A 41 3.24 -5.80 -7.68
CA THR A 41 3.40 -6.82 -6.63
C THR A 41 3.23 -6.17 -5.27
N VAL A 42 2.50 -6.83 -4.37
CA VAL A 42 2.28 -6.39 -2.99
C VAL A 42 2.79 -7.46 -2.05
N ILE A 43 3.74 -7.11 -1.20
CA ILE A 43 4.26 -7.98 -0.13
C ILE A 43 3.81 -7.40 1.20
N VAL A 44 3.20 -8.24 2.05
CA VAL A 44 2.80 -7.87 3.41
C VAL A 44 3.58 -8.73 4.39
N VAL A 45 4.44 -8.09 5.18
CA VAL A 45 5.21 -8.73 6.24
C VAL A 45 4.58 -8.33 7.58
N PHE A 46 4.28 -9.32 8.42
CA PHE A 46 3.87 -9.09 9.80
C PHE A 46 5.09 -9.32 10.69
N LEU A 47 5.45 -8.30 11.47
CA LEU A 47 6.55 -8.38 12.41
C LEU A 47 5.98 -8.42 13.83
N ASP A 48 6.48 -9.36 14.63
CA ASP A 48 6.21 -9.37 16.07
C ASP A 48 7.24 -8.50 16.79
N SER A 49 6.82 -7.31 17.21
CA SER A 49 7.67 -6.36 17.93
C SER A 49 8.23 -6.91 19.24
N ASN A 50 7.52 -7.82 19.92
CA ASN A 50 7.99 -8.45 21.16
C ASN A 50 9.12 -9.44 20.87
N LEU A 51 9.04 -10.16 19.76
CA LEU A 51 10.10 -11.08 19.33
C LEU A 51 11.31 -10.33 18.78
N VAL A 52 11.09 -9.24 18.04
CA VAL A 52 12.14 -8.39 17.48
C VAL A 52 12.95 -7.72 18.60
N SER A 53 12.29 -7.16 19.62
CA SER A 53 12.95 -6.51 20.76
C SER A 53 13.72 -7.49 21.66
N ARG A 54 13.24 -8.72 21.81
CA ARG A 54 13.96 -9.77 22.56
C ARG A 54 15.16 -10.30 21.78
N THR A 55 15.01 -10.52 20.47
CA THR A 55 16.09 -11.00 19.58
C THR A 55 17.16 -9.94 19.36
N SER A 56 16.84 -8.64 19.41
CA SER A 56 17.85 -7.58 19.32
C SER A 56 18.84 -7.58 20.50
N SER A 57 18.53 -8.27 21.61
CA SER A 57 19.50 -8.53 22.69
C SER A 57 20.49 -9.67 22.37
N GLN A 58 20.16 -10.56 21.43
CA GLN A 58 20.99 -11.68 20.99
C GLN A 58 21.41 -11.50 19.52
N ARG A 59 22.48 -10.73 19.25
CA ARG A 59 23.28 -10.68 17.99
C ARG A 59 22.58 -11.11 16.67
N GLY A 60 21.34 -10.71 16.44
CA GLY A 60 20.62 -10.93 15.19
C GLY A 60 20.96 -9.85 14.17
N PRO A 61 20.68 -10.05 12.87
CA PRO A 61 20.89 -9.02 11.86
C PRO A 61 20.06 -7.77 12.19
N THR A 62 20.70 -6.61 12.16
CA THR A 62 20.04 -5.32 12.41
C THR A 62 18.99 -5.04 11.35
N LEU A 63 17.71 -4.96 11.75
CA LEU A 63 16.61 -4.52 10.90
C LEU A 63 16.31 -3.04 11.17
N SER A 64 16.33 -2.21 10.13
CA SER A 64 15.88 -0.81 10.20
C SER A 64 14.58 -0.65 9.43
N VAL A 65 13.53 -0.16 10.09
CA VAL A 65 12.22 0.08 9.50
C VAL A 65 11.93 1.58 9.52
N ARG A 66 11.84 2.21 8.34
CA ARG A 66 11.39 3.60 8.20
C ARG A 66 10.04 3.61 7.49
N GLY A 67 9.01 4.12 8.17
CA GLY A 67 7.68 4.25 7.58
C GLY A 67 7.57 5.45 6.64
N GLY A 68 6.92 5.26 5.48
CA GLY A 68 6.44 6.37 4.65
C GLY A 68 5.09 6.83 5.19
N GLY A 69 5.08 7.93 5.96
CA GLY A 69 3.84 8.52 6.47
C GLY A 69 3.00 9.12 5.36
N PHE A 70 1.67 8.95 5.44
CA PHE A 70 0.74 9.79 4.71
C PHE A 70 0.77 11.18 5.38
N ASN A 71 1.18 12.22 4.65
CA ASN A 71 0.94 13.59 5.10
C ASN A 71 -0.39 14.03 4.47
N PRO A 72 -1.51 14.00 5.20
CA PRO A 72 -2.73 14.59 4.67
C PRO A 72 -2.46 16.08 4.46
N ALA A 73 -2.88 16.60 3.30
CA ALA A 73 -2.86 18.03 3.09
C ALA A 73 -3.69 18.70 4.20
N PRO A 74 -3.26 19.86 4.73
CA PRO A 74 -3.92 20.53 5.86
C PRO A 74 -5.41 20.86 5.60
N ASN A 75 -5.87 20.79 4.35
CA ASN A 75 -7.24 21.14 3.96
C ASN A 75 -8.15 19.92 3.65
N SER A 76 -7.78 18.70 4.07
CA SER A 76 -8.69 17.55 3.98
C SER A 76 -9.75 17.64 5.08
N LEU A 77 -10.88 18.30 4.80
CA LEU A 77 -12.07 18.36 5.65
C LEU A 77 -12.47 16.96 6.12
N ALA A 78 -12.19 16.64 7.38
CA ALA A 78 -12.84 15.54 8.07
C ALA A 78 -14.32 15.93 8.28
N PRO A 79 -15.28 15.01 8.09
CA PRO A 79 -16.67 15.29 8.42
C PRO A 79 -16.79 15.40 9.96
N GLU A 80 -17.24 16.56 10.42
CA GLU A 80 -17.58 16.84 11.82
C GLU A 80 -18.61 15.81 12.31
N PRO A 81 -18.38 15.13 13.45
CA PRO A 81 -19.41 14.29 14.05
C PRO A 81 -20.49 15.20 14.66
N HIS A 82 -21.67 15.22 14.05
CA HIS A 82 -22.85 15.80 14.66
C HIS A 82 -23.15 15.06 15.97
N ALA A 83 -22.99 15.78 17.09
CA ALA A 83 -23.47 15.34 18.40
C ALA A 83 -25.00 15.25 18.37
N SER A 84 -25.54 14.13 18.87
CA SER A 84 -26.92 14.00 19.33
C SER A 84 -26.93 14.13 20.84
#